data_AF-A0A833UPN1-F1
#
_entry.id   AF-A0A833UPN1-F1
#
_cell.length_a   1.000
_cell.length_b   1.000
_cell.length_c   1.000
_cell.angle_alpha   90.00
_cell.angle_beta   90.00
_cell.angle_gamma   90.00
#
_symmetry.space_group_name_H-M   'P 1'
#
loop_
_entity.id
_entity.type
_entity.pdbx_description
1 polymer ?
#
loop_
_entity_poly.entity_id
_entity_poly.type
_entity_poly.pdbx_seq_one_letter_code
_entity_poly.pdbx_strand_id
1 'polypeptide(L)'
;MNTFSFTQSEHARLELLQFIKNSLSAELWEQNVQAVSQLKQQTIQHVLFQHPLLDQLNQSQLSLEQLKFIHINYFTAIVKNFTDALSMAIYQAVCLEKNNNIQQNNRIASKIYARYLLSLNLIDELGFNTYQLEQSSASKSHLVYFLKLMQQLSLNPLDQRKTQAEAFALADYIYKHLNSYTDLLLILACTELQVIKFSEALRNNMSNFNSIYIEGYYACHGLADQDGSTLANDDNHEDDIWTLLTQCLTPENEQHLHQIQTEYLALWNNFWNKMALCISTL
;
A
#
# COMPACT_ATOMS: atom_id res chain seq x y z
N MET A 1 -34.32 -7.06 11.42
CA MET A 1 -33.11 -7.04 12.26
C MET A 1 -32.08 -6.25 11.48
N ASN A 2 -31.58 -5.14 12.04
CA ASN A 2 -30.59 -4.31 11.36
C ASN A 2 -29.26 -5.08 11.30
N THR A 3 -28.93 -5.58 10.11
CA THR A 3 -27.60 -6.08 9.76
C THR A 3 -26.67 -4.88 9.59
N PHE A 4 -26.19 -4.33 10.71
CA PHE A 4 -25.07 -3.40 10.67
C PHE A 4 -23.79 -4.20 10.41
N SER A 5 -23.20 -4.02 9.22
CA SER A 5 -21.84 -4.45 8.88
C SER A 5 -20.85 -3.72 9.78
N PHE A 6 -19.98 -4.46 10.47
CA PHE A 6 -18.99 -3.89 11.40
C PHE A 6 -17.70 -3.41 10.71
N THR A 7 -17.61 -3.27 9.39
CA THR A 7 -16.30 -2.93 8.78
C THR A 7 -16.28 -1.77 7.81
N GLN A 8 -17.44 -1.23 7.44
CA GLN A 8 -17.56 0.14 6.93
C GLN A 8 -18.93 0.69 7.31
N SER A 9 -19.17 0.92 8.61
CA SER A 9 -20.11 2.00 8.90
C SER A 9 -19.45 3.25 8.32
N GLU A 10 -19.94 3.78 7.18
CA GLU A 10 -19.47 5.07 6.66
C GLU A 10 -19.40 6.09 7.78
N HIS A 11 -20.34 6.00 8.75
CA HIS A 11 -20.37 6.83 9.94
C HIS A 11 -19.14 6.64 10.83
N ALA A 12 -18.63 5.41 10.99
CA ALA A 12 -17.41 5.15 11.77
C ALA A 12 -16.16 5.69 11.06
N ARG A 13 -15.97 5.44 9.76
CA ARG A 13 -14.82 6.02 9.03
C ARG A 13 -14.88 7.54 9.02
N LEU A 14 -16.05 8.13 8.75
CA LEU A 14 -16.26 9.57 8.81
C LEU A 14 -15.99 10.15 10.20
N GLU A 15 -16.46 9.49 11.27
CA GLU A 15 -16.16 9.89 12.65
C GLU A 15 -14.65 9.91 12.92
N LEU A 16 -13.94 8.86 12.48
CA LEU A 16 -12.49 8.76 12.67
C LEU A 16 -11.76 9.88 11.93
N LEU A 17 -12.08 10.10 10.66
CA LEU A 17 -11.46 11.14 9.83
C LEU A 17 -11.74 12.54 10.41
N GLN A 18 -12.95 12.78 10.91
CA GLN A 18 -13.30 14.04 11.59
C GLN A 18 -12.50 14.24 12.88
N PHE A 19 -12.36 13.21 13.71
CA PHE A 19 -11.51 13.29 14.89
C PHE A 19 -10.05 13.61 14.52
N ILE A 20 -9.49 12.88 13.55
CA ILE A 20 -8.11 13.06 13.09
C ILE A 20 -7.89 14.51 12.63
N LYS A 21 -8.78 15.03 11.78
CA LYS A 21 -8.76 16.43 11.32
C LYS A 21 -8.82 17.43 12.48
N ASN A 22 -9.79 17.24 13.38
CA ASN A 22 -10.04 18.15 14.49
C ASN A 22 -9.04 18.01 15.64
N SER A 23 -8.10 17.06 15.54
CA SER A 23 -7.02 16.89 16.52
C SER A 23 -5.93 17.96 16.41
N LEU A 24 -5.86 18.67 15.28
CA LEU A 24 -4.99 19.85 15.04
C LEU A 24 -5.81 21.15 15.10
N SER A 25 -5.14 22.31 15.02
CA SER A 25 -5.84 23.56 14.67
C SER A 25 -6.23 23.55 13.20
N ALA A 26 -7.29 24.28 12.82
CA ALA A 26 -7.71 24.36 11.42
C ALA A 26 -6.61 24.89 10.50
N GLU A 27 -5.88 25.93 10.95
CA GLU A 27 -4.76 26.52 10.22
C GLU A 27 -3.64 25.50 9.99
N LEU A 28 -3.24 24.76 11.04
CA LEU A 28 -2.17 23.77 10.92
C LEU A 28 -2.59 22.58 10.06
N TRP A 29 -3.85 22.15 10.17
CA TRP A 29 -4.39 21.12 9.29
C TRP A 29 -4.31 21.54 7.81
N GLU A 30 -4.73 22.77 7.49
CA GLU A 30 -4.68 23.29 6.12
C GLU A 30 -3.23 23.40 5.59
N GLN A 31 -2.29 23.86 6.42
CA GLN A 31 -0.87 23.88 6.08
C GLN A 31 -0.34 22.47 5.80
N ASN A 32 -0.62 21.52 6.69
CA ASN A 32 -0.19 20.14 6.52
C ASN A 32 -0.82 19.48 5.29
N VAL A 33 -2.10 19.75 4.99
CA VAL A 33 -2.77 19.27 3.78
C VAL A 33 -2.05 19.77 2.53
N GLN A 34 -1.61 21.03 2.50
CA GLN A 34 -0.87 21.57 1.35
C GLN A 34 0.48 20.87 1.17
N ALA A 35 1.25 20.68 2.25
CA ALA A 35 2.53 19.99 2.21
C ALA A 35 2.38 18.52 1.79
N VAL A 36 1.43 17.78 2.38
CA VAL A 36 1.14 16.39 1.98
C VAL A 36 0.64 16.29 0.55
N SER A 37 -0.17 17.26 0.08
CA SER A 37 -0.61 17.30 -1.32
C SER A 37 0.56 17.49 -2.29
N GLN A 38 1.57 18.28 -1.91
CA GLN A 38 2.80 18.42 -2.69
C GLN A 38 3.58 17.11 -2.74
N LEU A 39 3.72 16.41 -1.61
CA LEU A 39 4.32 15.06 -1.58
C LEU A 39 3.55 14.11 -2.51
N LYS A 40 2.22 14.01 -2.38
CA LYS A 40 1.38 13.15 -3.25
C LYS A 40 1.57 13.50 -4.73
N GLN A 41 1.58 14.78 -5.09
CA GLN A 41 1.83 15.23 -6.46
C GLN A 41 3.24 14.85 -6.96
N GLN A 42 4.27 15.05 -6.15
CA GLN A 42 5.64 14.67 -6.48
C GLN A 42 5.77 13.16 -6.68
N THR A 43 5.10 12.34 -5.87
CA THR A 43 5.03 10.89 -6.07
C THR A 43 4.45 10.58 -7.45
N ILE A 44 3.25 11.08 -7.76
CA ILE A 44 2.56 10.78 -9.02
C ILE A 44 3.35 11.25 -10.25
N GLN A 45 4.09 12.37 -10.13
CA GLN A 45 4.91 12.92 -11.22
C GLN A 45 6.28 12.25 -11.36
N HIS A 46 6.66 11.36 -10.44
CA HIS A 46 7.95 10.68 -10.49
C HIS A 46 8.06 9.79 -11.73
N VAL A 47 9.27 9.68 -12.30
CA VAL A 47 9.57 8.91 -13.53
C VAL A 47 9.15 7.44 -13.45
N LEU A 48 9.08 6.89 -12.23
CA LEU A 48 8.53 5.56 -11.95
C LEU A 48 7.15 5.33 -12.60
N PHE A 49 6.26 6.32 -12.53
CA PHE A 49 4.89 6.22 -13.05
C PHE A 49 4.81 6.50 -14.56
N GLN A 50 5.94 6.79 -15.20
CA GLN A 50 6.10 6.96 -16.64
C GLN A 50 7.12 5.94 -17.18
N HIS A 51 7.39 4.88 -16.42
CA HIS A 51 8.45 3.93 -16.75
C HIS A 51 8.09 3.11 -18.00
N PRO A 52 9.00 2.92 -18.98
CA PRO A 52 8.69 2.22 -20.24
C PRO A 52 8.14 0.80 -20.07
N LEU A 53 8.55 0.10 -19.01
CA LEU A 53 8.01 -1.22 -18.69
C LEU A 53 6.52 -1.17 -18.34
N LEU A 54 6.04 -0.10 -17.73
CA LEU A 54 4.63 0.09 -17.44
C LEU A 54 3.82 0.19 -18.74
N ASP A 55 4.36 0.84 -19.78
CA ASP A 55 3.72 0.87 -21.11
C ASP A 55 3.65 -0.53 -21.75
N GLN A 56 4.73 -1.31 -21.66
CA GLN A 56 4.75 -2.70 -22.15
C GLN A 56 3.74 -3.58 -21.42
N LEU A 57 3.62 -3.40 -20.10
CA LEU A 57 2.60 -4.06 -19.28
C LEU A 57 1.21 -3.58 -19.72
N ASN A 58 0.94 -2.29 -19.84
CA ASN A 58 -0.38 -1.81 -20.27
C ASN A 58 -0.79 -2.33 -21.66
N GLN A 59 0.18 -2.49 -22.58
CA GLN A 59 -0.04 -3.07 -23.90
C GLN A 59 -0.08 -4.61 -23.91
N SER A 60 0.07 -5.24 -22.74
CA SER A 60 0.08 -6.68 -22.53
C SER A 60 1.07 -7.44 -23.40
N GLN A 61 2.29 -6.90 -23.53
CA GLN A 61 3.32 -7.41 -24.46
C GLN A 61 4.26 -8.45 -23.85
N LEU A 62 4.15 -8.73 -22.54
CA LEU A 62 5.09 -9.63 -21.86
C LEU A 62 4.65 -11.09 -21.99
N SER A 63 5.63 -11.99 -22.10
CA SER A 63 5.39 -13.44 -22.06
C SER A 63 5.13 -13.92 -20.63
N LEU A 64 4.54 -15.11 -20.50
CA LEU A 64 4.29 -15.73 -19.19
C LEU A 64 5.59 -15.92 -18.37
N GLU A 65 6.71 -16.27 -19.00
CA GLU A 65 7.97 -16.46 -18.27
C GLU A 65 8.55 -15.13 -17.76
N GLN A 66 8.41 -14.05 -18.54
CA GLN A 66 8.78 -12.71 -18.11
C GLN A 66 7.90 -12.24 -16.94
N LEU A 67 6.59 -12.49 -17.00
CA LEU A 67 5.67 -12.18 -15.91
C LEU A 67 6.01 -12.99 -14.66
N LYS A 68 6.29 -14.29 -14.79
CA LYS A 68 6.74 -15.13 -13.68
C LYS A 68 8.00 -14.58 -13.00
N PHE A 69 8.96 -14.10 -13.79
CA PHE A 69 10.15 -13.44 -13.28
C PHE A 69 9.83 -12.16 -12.50
N ILE A 70 8.88 -11.34 -12.98
CA ILE A 70 8.43 -10.17 -12.24
C ILE A 70 7.77 -10.58 -10.91
N HIS A 71 6.90 -11.59 -10.90
CA HIS A 71 6.14 -11.99 -9.71
C HIS A 71 7.03 -12.50 -8.57
N ILE A 72 8.08 -13.28 -8.84
CA ILE A 72 9.00 -13.74 -7.78
C ILE A 72 9.80 -12.57 -7.16
N ASN A 73 10.15 -11.57 -7.97
CA ASN A 73 10.83 -10.37 -7.50
C ASN A 73 9.87 -9.46 -6.72
N TYR A 74 8.65 -9.27 -7.22
CA TYR A 74 7.62 -8.46 -6.58
C TYR A 74 7.19 -9.04 -5.22
N PHE A 75 7.10 -10.37 -5.13
CA PHE A 75 6.89 -11.08 -3.86
C PHE A 75 7.90 -10.68 -2.79
N THR A 76 9.18 -10.66 -3.17
CA THR A 76 10.28 -10.34 -2.26
C THR A 76 10.30 -8.86 -1.91
N ALA A 77 10.04 -7.98 -2.90
CA ALA A 77 10.09 -6.54 -2.74
C ALA A 77 9.04 -6.02 -1.75
N ILE A 78 7.79 -6.43 -1.93
CA ILE A 78 6.69 -5.82 -1.17
C ILE A 78 5.64 -6.79 -0.64
N VAL A 79 5.15 -7.74 -1.45
CA VAL A 79 3.93 -8.51 -1.09
C VAL A 79 4.11 -9.29 0.21
N LYS A 80 5.29 -9.88 0.42
CA LYS A 80 5.60 -10.60 1.67
C LYS A 80 5.67 -9.68 2.90
N ASN A 81 6.07 -8.42 2.72
CA ASN A 81 6.45 -7.52 3.81
C ASN A 81 5.39 -6.44 4.10
N PHE A 82 4.38 -6.28 3.24
CA PHE A 82 3.39 -5.20 3.32
C PHE A 82 2.60 -5.22 4.64
N THR A 83 2.03 -6.37 4.99
CA THR A 83 1.27 -6.54 6.25
C THR A 83 2.14 -6.35 7.49
N ASP A 84 3.43 -6.67 7.41
CA ASP A 84 4.37 -6.43 8.52
C ASP A 84 4.59 -4.93 8.71
N ALA A 85 4.83 -4.19 7.63
CA ALA A 85 4.98 -2.74 7.66
C ALA A 85 3.71 -2.04 8.18
N LEU A 86 2.54 -2.48 7.74
CA LEU A 86 1.24 -1.96 8.20
C LEU A 86 1.01 -2.25 9.70
N SER A 87 1.33 -3.47 10.14
CA SER A 87 1.27 -3.84 11.57
C SER A 87 2.21 -2.98 12.43
N MET A 88 3.41 -2.69 11.91
CA MET A 88 4.35 -1.82 12.59
C MET A 88 3.86 -0.37 12.62
N ALA A 89 3.23 0.14 11.56
CA ALA A 89 2.62 1.48 11.58
C ALA A 89 1.52 1.60 12.66
N ILE A 90 0.66 0.58 12.81
CA ILE A 90 -0.35 0.50 13.89
C ILE A 90 0.31 0.57 15.27
N TYR A 91 1.37 -0.21 15.49
CA TYR A 91 2.09 -0.18 16.76
C TYR A 91 2.69 1.21 17.02
N GLN A 92 3.41 1.75 16.03
CA GLN A 92 4.16 3.00 16.09
C GLN A 92 3.29 4.24 16.26
N ALA A 93 1.99 4.17 16.00
CA ALA A 93 1.02 5.25 16.31
C ALA A 93 1.05 5.72 17.78
N VAL A 94 1.67 4.95 18.69
CA VAL A 94 1.97 5.40 20.05
C VAL A 94 2.78 6.71 20.11
N CYS A 95 3.55 7.04 19.07
CA CYS A 95 4.31 8.29 19.02
C CYS A 95 3.41 9.55 19.03
N LEU A 96 2.15 9.43 18.60
CA LEU A 96 1.19 10.54 18.57
C LEU A 96 0.91 11.13 19.96
N GLU A 97 1.12 10.37 21.03
CA GLU A 97 1.03 10.88 22.40
C GLU A 97 2.01 12.02 22.69
N LYS A 98 3.13 12.03 21.96
CA LYS A 98 4.22 13.02 22.10
C LYS A 98 4.20 14.09 21.00
N ASN A 99 3.27 14.01 20.06
CA ASN A 99 3.19 15.00 18.99
C ASN A 99 2.63 16.31 19.54
N ASN A 100 3.45 17.37 19.50
CA ASN A 100 3.08 18.65 20.08
C ASN A 100 2.03 19.44 19.27
N ASN A 101 1.88 19.12 17.99
CA ASN A 101 0.91 19.74 17.09
C ASN A 101 -0.52 19.28 17.40
N ILE A 102 -0.67 18.07 17.95
CA ILE A 102 -1.95 17.54 18.39
C ILE A 102 -2.38 18.23 19.69
N GLN A 103 -3.63 18.69 19.73
CA GLN A 103 -4.26 19.29 20.90
C GLN A 103 -4.08 18.38 22.11
N GLN A 104 -3.63 18.94 23.25
CA GLN A 104 -3.18 18.17 24.42
C GLN A 104 -4.20 17.11 24.88
N ASN A 105 -5.49 17.45 24.92
CA ASN A 105 -6.55 16.54 25.36
C ASN A 105 -6.83 15.39 24.37
N ASN A 106 -6.38 15.51 23.12
CA ASN A 106 -6.61 14.53 22.06
C ASN A 106 -5.43 13.57 21.88
N ARG A 107 -4.21 13.89 22.33
CA ARG A 107 -2.98 13.13 22.07
C ARG A 107 -3.06 11.63 22.38
N ILE A 108 -3.59 11.28 23.55
CA ILE A 108 -3.73 9.87 23.96
C ILE A 108 -4.77 9.15 23.10
N ALA A 109 -5.88 9.83 22.78
CA ALA A 109 -6.91 9.27 21.92
C ALA A 109 -6.45 9.14 20.47
N SER A 110 -5.63 10.05 19.95
CA SER A 110 -5.16 10.04 18.55
C SER A 110 -4.51 8.72 18.14
N LYS A 111 -3.75 8.05 19.02
CA LYS A 111 -3.20 6.73 18.70
C LYS A 111 -4.28 5.69 18.45
N ILE A 112 -5.41 5.75 19.17
CA ILE A 112 -6.52 4.80 19.03
C ILE A 112 -7.23 5.03 17.71
N TYR A 113 -7.50 6.29 17.37
CA TYR A 113 -8.12 6.66 16.10
C TYR A 113 -7.24 6.26 14.90
N ALA A 114 -5.93 6.53 14.98
CA ALA A 114 -4.97 6.11 13.97
C ALA A 114 -4.89 4.58 13.84
N ARG A 115 -4.83 3.85 14.96
CA ARG A 115 -4.82 2.39 14.98
C ARG A 115 -6.08 1.80 14.41
N TYR A 116 -7.24 2.38 14.73
CA TYR A 116 -8.51 1.90 14.19
C TYR A 116 -8.51 2.03 12.67
N LEU A 117 -8.16 3.22 12.15
CA LEU A 117 -8.13 3.47 10.72
C LEU A 117 -7.17 2.52 9.99
N LEU A 118 -5.92 2.40 10.45
CA LEU A 118 -4.96 1.45 9.88
C LEU A 118 -5.36 -0.02 10.07
N SER A 119 -6.13 -0.33 11.11
CA SER A 119 -6.65 -1.69 11.30
C SER A 119 -7.72 -2.04 10.28
N LEU A 120 -8.49 -1.07 9.77
CA LEU A 120 -9.42 -1.30 8.66
C LEU A 120 -8.64 -1.75 7.40
N ASN A 121 -7.54 -1.07 7.08
CA ASN A 121 -6.64 -1.49 6.00
C ASN A 121 -6.07 -2.89 6.28
N LEU A 122 -5.61 -3.14 7.52
CA LEU A 122 -4.98 -4.42 7.85
C LEU A 122 -5.97 -5.60 7.78
N ILE A 123 -7.20 -5.45 8.25
CA ILE A 123 -8.16 -6.56 8.19
C ILE A 123 -8.53 -6.90 6.75
N ASP A 124 -8.64 -5.91 5.86
CA ASP A 124 -8.82 -6.12 4.42
C ASP A 124 -7.69 -6.97 3.85
N GLU A 125 -6.44 -6.55 4.07
CA GLU A 125 -5.23 -7.30 3.68
C GLU A 125 -5.18 -8.73 4.27
N LEU A 126 -5.78 -8.94 5.44
CA LEU A 126 -5.90 -10.24 6.11
C LEU A 126 -7.10 -11.08 5.64
N GLY A 127 -7.86 -10.61 4.64
CA GLY A 127 -8.93 -11.36 3.98
C GLY A 127 -10.29 -11.22 4.66
N PHE A 128 -10.54 -10.13 5.39
CA PHE A 128 -11.90 -9.77 5.78
C PHE A 128 -12.71 -9.32 4.58
N ASN A 129 -13.94 -9.83 4.46
CA ASN A 129 -14.89 -9.30 3.50
C ASN A 129 -15.85 -8.37 4.25
N THR A 130 -15.72 -7.06 3.99
CA THR A 130 -16.43 -6.04 4.74
C THR A 130 -17.93 -5.94 4.40
N TYR A 131 -18.31 -6.49 3.24
CA TYR A 131 -19.70 -6.57 2.77
C TYR A 131 -20.41 -7.84 3.26
N GLN A 132 -19.67 -8.96 3.37
CA GLN A 132 -20.19 -10.28 3.70
C GLN A 132 -19.25 -10.98 4.68
N LEU A 133 -19.40 -10.66 5.97
CA LEU A 133 -18.48 -11.10 7.04
C LEU A 133 -18.31 -12.62 7.10
N GLU A 134 -19.36 -13.38 6.83
CA GLU A 134 -19.33 -14.85 6.75
C GLU A 134 -18.40 -15.41 5.66
N GLN A 135 -18.03 -14.57 4.69
CA GLN A 135 -17.06 -14.89 3.65
C GLN A 135 -15.62 -14.53 4.01
N SER A 136 -15.39 -13.88 5.15
CA SER A 136 -14.06 -13.54 5.64
C SER A 136 -13.26 -14.81 5.93
N SER A 137 -11.98 -14.82 5.56
CA SER A 137 -11.10 -15.95 5.82
C SER A 137 -9.64 -15.54 5.66
N ALA A 138 -8.77 -15.96 6.58
CA ALA A 138 -7.32 -15.79 6.45
C ALA A 138 -6.75 -16.41 5.16
N SER A 139 -7.42 -17.45 4.61
CA SER A 139 -7.03 -18.05 3.33
C SER A 139 -7.34 -17.19 2.10
N LYS A 140 -8.03 -16.06 2.31
CA LYS A 140 -8.34 -15.00 1.34
C LYS A 140 -7.54 -13.72 1.60
N SER A 141 -6.55 -13.75 2.51
CA SER A 141 -5.61 -12.62 2.66
C SER A 141 -4.81 -12.41 1.38
N HIS A 142 -4.40 -11.17 1.14
CA HIS A 142 -3.71 -10.79 -0.10
C HIS A 142 -2.42 -11.58 -0.27
N LEU A 143 -1.63 -11.74 0.80
CA LEU A 143 -0.43 -12.58 0.80
C LEU A 143 -0.74 -14.05 0.46
N VAL A 144 -1.77 -14.65 1.06
CA VAL A 144 -2.12 -16.05 0.76
C VAL A 144 -2.63 -16.21 -0.67
N TYR A 145 -3.38 -15.24 -1.19
CA TYR A 145 -3.77 -15.22 -2.59
C TYR A 145 -2.57 -15.11 -3.53
N PHE A 146 -1.59 -14.26 -3.20
CA PHE A 146 -0.36 -14.17 -3.99
C PHE A 146 0.43 -15.48 -3.97
N LEU A 147 0.52 -16.16 -2.82
CA LEU A 147 1.17 -17.46 -2.72
C LEU A 147 0.45 -18.53 -3.57
N LYS A 148 -0.88 -18.51 -3.62
CA LYS A 148 -1.67 -19.37 -4.52
C LYS A 148 -1.39 -19.06 -5.99
N LEU A 149 -1.31 -17.78 -6.36
CA LEU A 149 -0.92 -17.36 -7.70
C LEU A 149 0.49 -17.88 -8.05
N MET A 150 1.46 -17.74 -7.15
CA MET A 150 2.80 -18.30 -7.35
C MET A 150 2.78 -19.82 -7.57
N GLN A 151 1.96 -20.54 -6.79
CA GLN A 151 1.77 -21.98 -6.99
C GLN A 151 1.17 -22.31 -8.37
N GLN A 152 0.14 -21.57 -8.81
CA GLN A 152 -0.47 -21.73 -10.14
C GLN A 152 0.54 -21.45 -11.27
N LEU A 153 1.50 -20.55 -11.02
CA LEU A 153 2.60 -20.24 -11.93
C LEU A 153 3.78 -21.22 -11.83
N SER A 154 3.69 -22.24 -10.97
CA SER A 154 4.78 -23.16 -10.66
C SER A 154 6.05 -22.46 -10.18
N LEU A 155 5.88 -21.41 -9.36
CA LEU A 155 6.94 -20.68 -8.70
C LEU A 155 7.04 -21.11 -7.23
N ASN A 156 8.27 -21.28 -6.74
CA ASN A 156 8.53 -21.52 -5.33
C ASN A 156 8.94 -20.19 -4.66
N PRO A 157 8.13 -19.63 -3.74
CA PRO A 157 8.46 -18.37 -3.05
C PRO A 157 9.71 -18.44 -2.18
N LEU A 158 10.14 -19.64 -1.80
CA LEU A 158 11.37 -19.86 -1.02
C LEU A 158 12.60 -19.99 -1.92
N ASP A 159 12.44 -20.19 -3.23
CA ASP A 159 13.55 -20.27 -4.17
C ASP A 159 13.94 -18.87 -4.67
N GLN A 160 14.84 -18.23 -3.93
CA GLN A 160 15.30 -16.88 -4.22
C GLN A 160 16.47 -16.82 -5.20
N ARG A 161 16.88 -17.93 -5.84
CA ARG A 161 18.06 -17.96 -6.73
C ARG A 161 17.97 -17.02 -7.92
N LYS A 162 16.74 -16.73 -8.38
CA LYS A 162 16.46 -15.81 -9.49
C LYS A 162 16.04 -14.41 -9.03
N THR A 163 15.89 -14.19 -7.73
CA THR A 163 15.50 -12.90 -7.18
C THR A 163 16.67 -11.91 -7.28
N GLN A 164 16.37 -10.71 -7.76
CA GLN A 164 17.33 -9.65 -8.01
C GLN A 164 17.59 -8.83 -6.74
N ALA A 165 18.78 -8.24 -6.66
CA ALA A 165 19.20 -7.43 -5.51
C ALA A 165 18.26 -6.25 -5.25
N GLU A 166 17.67 -5.68 -6.30
CA GLU A 166 16.75 -4.55 -6.26
C GLU A 166 15.45 -4.89 -5.51
N ALA A 167 15.00 -6.16 -5.57
CA ALA A 167 13.86 -6.61 -4.77
C ALA A 167 14.21 -6.64 -3.27
N PHE A 168 15.41 -7.13 -2.92
CA PHE A 168 15.88 -7.11 -1.54
C PHE A 168 16.12 -5.69 -1.02
N ALA A 169 16.63 -4.79 -1.87
CA ALA A 169 16.88 -3.42 -1.50
C ALA A 169 15.60 -2.69 -1.06
N LEU A 170 14.47 -2.95 -1.73
CA LEU A 170 13.15 -2.44 -1.32
C LEU A 170 12.72 -3.01 0.04
N ALA A 171 12.80 -4.35 0.20
CA ALA A 171 12.44 -5.01 1.45
C ALA A 171 13.29 -4.52 2.64
N ASP A 172 14.60 -4.41 2.44
CA ASP A 172 15.55 -3.92 3.45
C ASP A 172 15.30 -2.45 3.80
N TYR A 173 14.89 -1.63 2.83
CA TYR A 173 14.53 -0.24 3.08
C TYR A 173 13.31 -0.15 3.99
N ILE A 174 12.23 -0.87 3.68
CA ILE A 174 11.04 -0.95 4.54
C ILE A 174 11.41 -1.43 5.95
N TYR A 175 12.25 -2.47 6.04
CA TYR A 175 12.71 -3.03 7.32
C TYR A 175 13.44 -1.99 8.18
N LYS A 176 14.28 -1.14 7.59
CA LYS A 176 15.01 -0.07 8.29
C LYS A 176 14.09 0.97 8.90
N HIS A 177 12.90 1.18 8.33
CA HIS A 177 11.94 2.19 8.78
C HIS A 177 10.83 1.64 9.70
N LEU A 178 10.85 0.35 10.07
CA LEU A 178 9.79 -0.25 10.91
C LEU A 178 9.59 0.43 12.28
N ASN A 179 10.58 1.20 12.75
CA ASN A 179 10.53 1.93 14.00
C ASN A 179 10.18 3.42 13.84
N SER A 180 9.69 3.86 12.67
CA SER A 180 9.27 5.26 12.44
C SER A 180 7.84 5.31 11.90
N TYR A 181 6.94 5.94 12.65
CA TYR A 181 5.53 6.06 12.24
C TYR A 181 5.38 6.89 10.95
N THR A 182 6.01 8.06 10.90
CA THR A 182 5.93 8.99 9.77
C THR A 182 6.56 8.40 8.51
N ASP A 183 7.70 7.71 8.65
CA ASP A 183 8.39 7.11 7.50
C ASP A 183 7.56 5.96 6.94
N LEU A 184 7.01 5.10 7.81
CA LEU A 184 6.14 4.01 7.40
C LEU A 184 4.88 4.50 6.70
N LEU A 185 4.22 5.53 7.22
CA LEU A 185 3.05 6.10 6.55
C LEU A 185 3.40 6.58 5.14
N LEU A 186 4.51 7.30 4.97
CA LEU A 186 4.94 7.76 3.64
C LEU A 186 5.31 6.60 2.70
N ILE A 187 6.04 5.61 3.20
CA ILE A 187 6.42 4.40 2.45
C ILE A 187 5.18 3.63 2.01
N LEU A 188 4.22 3.42 2.91
CA LEU A 188 2.96 2.73 2.61
C LEU A 188 2.14 3.53 1.59
N ALA A 189 2.01 4.84 1.75
CA ALA A 189 1.26 5.68 0.80
C ALA A 189 1.88 5.67 -0.61
N CYS A 190 3.21 5.71 -0.72
CA CYS A 190 3.90 5.56 -2.00
C CYS A 190 3.71 4.16 -2.59
N THR A 191 3.67 3.14 -1.74
CA THR A 191 3.44 1.74 -2.14
C THR A 191 2.05 1.55 -2.70
N GLU A 192 1.01 2.03 -2.03
CA GLU A 192 -0.39 1.92 -2.50
C GLU A 192 -0.54 2.53 -3.91
N LEU A 193 0.01 3.72 -4.14
CA LEU A 193 0.01 4.34 -5.47
C LEU A 193 0.70 3.47 -6.54
N GLN A 194 1.82 2.85 -6.18
CA GLN A 194 2.55 1.93 -7.07
C GLN A 194 1.75 0.66 -7.33
N VAL A 195 1.13 0.07 -6.30
CA VAL A 195 0.30 -1.13 -6.39
C VAL A 195 -0.89 -0.87 -7.30
N ILE A 196 -1.64 0.23 -7.10
CA ILE A 196 -2.78 0.60 -7.95
C ILE A 196 -2.39 0.61 -9.43
N LYS A 197 -1.26 1.26 -9.78
CA LYS A 197 -0.84 1.42 -11.18
C LYS A 197 -0.28 0.15 -11.80
N PHE A 198 0.57 -0.59 -11.10
CA PHE A 198 1.25 -1.75 -11.68
C PHE A 198 0.44 -3.03 -11.55
N SER A 199 -0.36 -3.20 -10.49
CA SER A 199 -1.20 -4.40 -10.31
C SER A 199 -2.28 -4.50 -11.40
N GLU A 200 -2.89 -3.38 -11.79
CA GLU A 200 -3.82 -3.36 -12.93
C GLU A 200 -3.13 -3.80 -14.22
N ALA A 201 -1.96 -3.22 -14.52
CA ALA A 201 -1.19 -3.55 -15.72
C ALA A 201 -0.77 -5.04 -15.74
N LEU A 202 -0.31 -5.56 -14.60
CA LEU A 202 0.07 -6.97 -14.45
C LEU A 202 -1.16 -7.89 -14.59
N ARG A 203 -2.28 -7.56 -13.95
CA ARG A 203 -3.54 -8.30 -14.08
C ARG A 203 -3.94 -8.46 -15.54
N ASN A 204 -3.91 -7.37 -16.31
CA ASN A 204 -4.28 -7.38 -17.73
C ASN A 204 -3.39 -8.33 -18.54
N ASN A 205 -2.07 -8.32 -18.31
CA ASN A 205 -1.15 -9.29 -18.93
C ASN A 205 -1.49 -10.72 -18.56
N MET A 206 -1.66 -11.00 -17.26
CA MET A 206 -1.91 -12.35 -16.76
C MET A 206 -3.20 -12.93 -17.35
N SER A 207 -4.21 -12.08 -17.56
CA SER A 207 -5.50 -12.49 -18.13
C SER A 207 -5.40 -13.08 -19.54
N ASN A 208 -4.39 -12.68 -20.34
CA ASN A 208 -4.16 -13.22 -21.69
C ASN A 208 -3.71 -14.69 -21.70
N PHE A 209 -3.16 -15.19 -20.58
CA PHE A 209 -2.66 -16.55 -20.49
C PHE A 209 -3.67 -17.51 -19.89
N ASN A 210 -4.33 -17.10 -18.80
CA ASN A 210 -5.38 -17.87 -18.16
C ASN A 210 -6.19 -16.99 -17.19
N SER A 211 -7.51 -17.11 -17.22
CA SER A 211 -8.39 -16.36 -16.30
C SER A 211 -8.15 -16.72 -14.83
N ILE A 212 -7.68 -17.94 -14.54
CA ILE A 212 -7.41 -18.36 -13.15
C ILE A 212 -6.33 -17.49 -12.48
N TYR A 213 -5.42 -16.88 -13.26
CA TYR A 213 -4.32 -16.07 -12.73
C TYR A 213 -4.76 -14.70 -12.22
N ILE A 214 -5.95 -14.24 -12.59
CA ILE A 214 -6.51 -12.96 -12.13
C ILE A 214 -7.52 -13.13 -11.00
N GLU A 215 -7.74 -14.36 -10.53
CA GLU A 215 -8.57 -14.65 -9.37
C GLU A 215 -7.78 -14.44 -8.07
N GLY A 216 -8.46 -14.05 -6.99
CA GLY A 216 -7.83 -13.81 -5.69
C GLY A 216 -7.05 -12.49 -5.68
N TYR A 217 -5.73 -12.54 -5.80
CA TYR A 217 -4.84 -11.39 -5.52
C TYR A 217 -5.22 -10.15 -6.33
N TYR A 218 -5.36 -10.30 -7.64
CA TYR A 218 -5.73 -9.19 -8.53
C TYR A 218 -7.20 -8.79 -8.46
N ALA A 219 -8.06 -9.59 -7.84
CA ALA A 219 -9.47 -9.25 -7.62
C ALA A 219 -9.66 -8.36 -6.37
N CYS A 220 -8.68 -8.36 -5.47
CA CYS A 220 -8.65 -7.56 -4.26
C CYS A 220 -7.86 -6.24 -4.40
N HIS A 221 -7.17 -6.03 -5.54
CA HIS A 221 -6.41 -4.79 -5.80
C HIS A 221 -7.03 -3.98 -6.94
N GLY A 222 -7.05 -2.66 -6.78
CA GLY A 222 -7.71 -1.68 -7.64
C GLY A 222 -8.48 -0.62 -6.85
N LEU A 223 -9.32 0.13 -7.56
CA LEU A 223 -10.17 1.16 -6.97
C LEU A 223 -11.44 0.54 -6.35
N ALA A 224 -11.89 1.14 -5.25
CA ALA A 224 -13.19 0.82 -4.67
C ALA A 224 -14.32 1.14 -5.66
N ASP A 225 -15.26 0.20 -5.81
CA ASP A 225 -16.48 0.40 -6.58
C ASP A 225 -17.60 0.90 -5.65
N GLN A 226 -18.40 1.85 -6.14
CA GLN A 226 -19.48 2.47 -5.37
C GLN A 226 -20.61 1.47 -5.06
N ASP A 227 -20.76 0.43 -5.89
CA ASP A 227 -21.81 -0.58 -5.75
C ASP A 227 -21.38 -1.78 -4.86
N GLY A 228 -20.16 -1.77 -4.32
CA GLY A 228 -19.62 -2.88 -3.51
C GLY A 228 -19.47 -4.19 -4.29
N SER A 229 -19.39 -4.10 -5.62
CA SER A 229 -19.27 -5.25 -6.51
C SER A 229 -17.84 -5.79 -6.62
N THR A 230 -16.87 -4.98 -6.21
CA THR A 230 -15.43 -5.31 -6.20
C THR A 230 -14.93 -5.49 -4.77
N LEU A 231 -13.88 -6.31 -4.61
CA LEU A 231 -13.17 -6.47 -3.34
C LEU A 231 -12.00 -5.47 -3.21
N ALA A 232 -11.83 -4.58 -4.19
CA ALA A 232 -10.70 -3.67 -4.25
C ALA A 232 -10.98 -2.43 -3.38
N ASN A 233 -9.97 -1.97 -2.63
CA ASN A 233 -10.13 -0.86 -1.69
C ASN A 233 -8.84 -0.01 -1.53
N ASP A 234 -7.90 -0.14 -2.47
CA ASP A 234 -6.55 0.43 -2.35
C ASP A 234 -6.59 1.98 -2.30
N ASP A 235 -7.57 2.61 -2.96
CA ASP A 235 -7.74 4.07 -2.96
C ASP A 235 -8.18 4.63 -1.59
N ASN A 236 -9.12 3.94 -0.92
CA ASN A 236 -9.48 4.28 0.45
C ASN A 236 -8.32 4.06 1.41
N HIS A 237 -7.54 2.99 1.23
CA HIS A 237 -6.35 2.73 2.03
C HIS A 237 -5.31 3.84 1.88
N GLU A 238 -5.05 4.25 0.62
CA GLU A 238 -4.14 5.33 0.29
C GLU A 238 -4.56 6.65 0.98
N ASP A 239 -5.82 7.05 0.86
CA ASP A 239 -6.34 8.28 1.44
C ASP A 239 -6.32 8.28 2.98
N ASP A 240 -6.57 7.12 3.60
CA ASP A 240 -6.47 6.93 5.05
C ASP A 240 -5.03 7.17 5.54
N ILE A 241 -4.04 6.63 4.82
CA ILE A 241 -2.62 6.79 5.14
C ILE A 241 -2.18 8.25 4.95
N TRP A 242 -2.57 8.91 3.86
CA TRP A 242 -2.26 10.34 3.64
C TRP A 242 -2.88 11.24 4.71
N THR A 243 -4.09 10.91 5.17
CA THR A 243 -4.76 11.64 6.25
C THR A 243 -3.99 11.52 7.57
N LEU A 244 -3.47 10.33 7.88
CA LEU A 244 -2.64 10.12 9.07
C LEU A 244 -1.28 10.81 8.95
N LEU A 245 -0.68 10.85 7.76
CA LEU A 245 0.54 11.61 7.52
C LEU A 245 0.29 13.10 7.74
N THR A 246 -0.84 13.62 7.27
CA THR A 246 -1.27 15.02 7.50
C THR A 246 -1.38 15.32 9.00
N GLN A 247 -1.94 14.40 9.79
CA GLN A 247 -2.06 14.58 11.24
C GLN A 247 -0.70 14.66 11.95
N CYS A 248 0.27 13.85 11.52
CA CYS A 248 1.55 13.71 12.21
C CYS A 248 2.71 14.50 11.58
N LEU A 249 2.46 15.22 10.47
CA LEU A 249 3.42 16.11 9.85
C LEU A 249 3.83 17.26 10.80
N THR A 250 5.12 17.56 10.80
CA THR A 250 5.73 18.64 11.58
C THR A 250 6.74 19.37 10.69
N PRO A 251 6.91 20.70 10.79
CA PRO A 251 7.92 21.41 9.99
C PRO A 251 9.32 20.79 10.09
N GLU A 252 9.68 20.21 11.24
CA GLU A 252 10.97 19.58 11.48
C GLU A 252 11.20 18.30 10.66
N ASN A 253 10.14 17.62 10.22
CA ASN A 253 10.25 16.35 9.48
C ASN A 253 9.98 16.48 7.98
N GLU A 254 9.60 17.65 7.47
CA GLU A 254 9.30 17.84 6.04
C GLU A 254 10.49 17.48 5.13
N GLN A 255 11.68 18.02 5.43
CA GLN A 255 12.88 17.73 4.62
C GLN A 255 13.25 16.24 4.69
N HIS A 256 13.12 15.62 5.87
CA HIS A 256 13.36 14.19 6.05
C HIS A 256 12.37 13.36 5.21
N LEU A 257 11.09 13.71 5.22
CA LEU A 257 10.07 13.01 4.43
C LEU A 257 10.30 13.16 2.92
N HIS A 258 10.73 14.32 2.44
CA HIS A 258 11.15 14.47 1.04
C HIS A 258 12.32 13.55 0.67
N GLN A 259 13.29 13.39 1.58
CA GLN A 259 14.40 12.48 1.38
C GLN A 259 13.91 11.02 1.34
N ILE A 260 13.08 10.60 2.30
CA ILE A 260 12.50 9.25 2.33
C ILE A 260 11.71 8.95 1.05
N GLN A 261 10.87 9.89 0.60
CA GLN A 261 10.12 9.76 -0.64
C GLN A 261 11.06 9.58 -1.84
N THR A 262 12.05 10.45 -1.97
CA THR A 262 13.00 10.43 -3.10
C THR A 262 13.76 9.11 -3.16
N GLU A 263 14.28 8.66 -2.02
CA GLU A 263 15.04 7.40 -1.92
C GLU A 263 14.15 6.19 -2.24
N TYR A 264 12.94 6.14 -1.67
CA TYR A 264 12.04 5.00 -1.86
C TYR A 264 11.52 4.91 -3.30
N LEU A 265 11.17 6.04 -3.93
CA LEU A 265 10.75 6.07 -5.33
C LEU A 265 11.90 5.73 -6.29
N ALA A 266 13.14 6.12 -5.96
CA ALA A 266 14.32 5.72 -6.70
C ALA A 266 14.57 4.20 -6.61
N LEU A 267 14.37 3.58 -5.45
CA LEU A 267 14.46 2.12 -5.29
C LEU A 267 13.44 1.39 -6.17
N TRP A 268 12.19 1.85 -6.20
CA TRP A 268 11.17 1.31 -7.09
C TRP A 268 11.52 1.49 -8.56
N ASN A 269 12.02 2.66 -8.95
CA ASN A 269 12.47 2.89 -10.32
C ASN A 269 13.62 1.95 -10.71
N ASN A 270 14.58 1.72 -9.80
CA ASN A 270 15.67 0.78 -10.01
C ASN A 270 15.17 -0.66 -10.14
N PHE A 271 14.19 -1.07 -9.32
CA PHE A 271 13.53 -2.37 -9.44
C PHE A 271 12.94 -2.56 -10.84
N TRP A 272 12.16 -1.61 -11.34
CA TRP A 272 11.53 -1.75 -12.66
C TRP A 272 12.52 -1.63 -13.82
N ASN A 273 13.57 -0.81 -13.70
CA ASN A 273 14.69 -0.81 -14.64
C ASN A 273 15.35 -2.19 -14.71
N LYS A 274 15.57 -2.83 -13.56
CA LYS A 274 16.14 -4.17 -13.51
C LYS A 274 15.22 -5.22 -14.13
N MET A 275 13.92 -5.16 -13.83
CA MET A 275 12.94 -6.06 -14.45
C MET A 275 12.98 -5.91 -15.97
N ALA A 276 12.94 -4.69 -16.48
CA ALA A 276 13.00 -4.41 -17.93
C ALA A 276 14.28 -4.98 -18.58
N LEU A 277 15.43 -4.80 -17.93
CA LEU A 277 16.70 -5.33 -18.42
C LEU A 277 16.68 -6.86 -18.48
N CYS A 278 16.26 -7.53 -17.40
CA CYS A 278 16.29 -8.98 -17.31
C CYS A 278 15.28 -9.64 -18.25
N ILE A 279 14.05 -9.13 -18.33
CA ILE A 279 13.02 -9.73 -19.19
C ILE A 279 13.37 -9.62 -20.68
N SER A 280 14.13 -8.61 -21.10
CA SER A 280 14.59 -8.49 -22.49
C SER A 280 15.50 -9.65 -22.94
N THR A 281 16.02 -10.42 -21.98
CA THR A 281 16.93 -11.56 -22.19
C THR A 281 16.26 -12.92 -21.93
N LEU A 282 14.98 -12.94 -21.55
CA LEU A 282 14.16 -14.14 -21.31
C LEU A 282 13.21 -14.38 -22.50
#